data_AF-A0A2S5B4U6-F1
#
_entry.id   AF-A0A2S5B4U6-F1
#
_cell.length_a   1.000
_cell.length_b   1.000
_cell.length_c   1.000
_cell.angle_alpha   90.00
_cell.angle_beta   90.00
_cell.angle_gamma   90.00
#
_symmetry.space_group_name_H-M   'P 1'
#
loop_
_entity.id
_entity.type
_entity.pdbx_description
1 polymer ?
#
loop_
_entity_poly.entity_id
_entity_poly.type
_entity_poly.pdbx_seq_one_letter_code
_entity_poly.pdbx_strand_id
1 'polypeptide(L)'
;MRATLSLLSKASRAPLTSKQGNKEFYKGTGSMPGLGPKRQGRHSPQSKAPYILMRERMRTFVVPEGLDSCDLKPYVSKDVTVDAARASNWPPADSKPDPHSRRGGLYGPNGFDGHYYLQLAEAFRTPSTK
;
A
#
# COMPACT_ATOMS: atom_id res chain seq x y z
N MET A 1 28.96 -40.27 -26.34
CA MET A 1 28.35 -40.56 -25.03
C MET A 1 27.04 -39.80 -24.92
N ARG A 2 25.90 -40.50 -24.79
CA ARG A 2 24.61 -39.87 -24.45
C ARG A 2 24.52 -39.82 -22.92
N ALA A 3 24.25 -38.65 -22.35
CA ALA A 3 24.01 -38.52 -20.92
C ALA A 3 22.87 -39.47 -20.50
N THR A 4 23.11 -40.28 -19.49
CA THR A 4 22.20 -41.32 -19.02
C THR A 4 20.99 -40.69 -18.32
N LEU A 5 19.79 -41.11 -18.74
CA LEU A 5 18.48 -40.66 -18.25
C LEU A 5 18.28 -40.83 -16.73
N SER A 6 19.14 -41.57 -16.02
CA SER A 6 19.05 -41.81 -14.57
C SER A 6 19.35 -40.59 -13.70
N LEU A 7 20.09 -39.60 -14.22
CA LEU A 7 20.33 -38.33 -13.51
C LEU A 7 19.12 -37.38 -13.57
N LEU A 8 18.27 -37.54 -14.59
CA LEU A 8 17.02 -36.79 -14.78
C LEU A 8 15.77 -37.61 -14.39
N SER A 9 15.93 -38.85 -13.89
CA SER A 9 14.80 -39.74 -13.56
C SER A 9 14.13 -39.44 -12.23
N LYS A 10 14.68 -38.50 -11.45
CA LYS A 10 14.16 -38.10 -10.14
C LYS A 10 13.38 -36.79 -10.25
N ALA A 11 12.40 -36.61 -9.36
CA ALA A 11 11.69 -35.36 -9.23
C ALA A 11 12.68 -34.22 -8.88
N SER A 12 12.47 -33.06 -9.52
CA SER A 12 13.23 -31.85 -9.20
C SER A 12 13.04 -31.46 -7.74
N ARG A 13 14.10 -30.94 -7.11
CA ARG A 13 14.04 -30.35 -5.76
C ARG A 13 13.54 -28.91 -5.76
N ALA A 14 13.21 -28.36 -6.93
CA ALA A 14 12.59 -27.04 -7.05
C ALA A 14 11.20 -27.03 -6.37
N PRO A 15 10.73 -25.88 -5.88
CA PRO A 15 9.42 -25.78 -5.24
C PRO A 15 8.30 -26.26 -6.18
N LEU A 16 7.46 -27.17 -5.67
CA LEU A 16 6.32 -27.68 -6.42
C LEU A 16 5.29 -26.57 -6.67
N THR A 17 4.95 -26.37 -7.94
CA THR A 17 3.92 -25.43 -8.41
C THR A 17 2.69 -26.18 -8.91
N SER A 18 1.56 -25.48 -9.05
CA SER A 18 0.32 -26.07 -9.60
C SER A 18 0.48 -26.63 -11.01
N LYS A 19 1.53 -26.23 -11.75
CA LYS A 19 1.85 -26.73 -13.09
C LYS A 19 2.63 -28.05 -13.11
N GLN A 20 3.15 -28.46 -11.96
CA GLN A 20 4.01 -29.64 -11.81
C GLN A 20 3.32 -30.81 -11.10
N GLY A 21 2.21 -30.54 -10.40
CA GLY A 21 1.37 -31.58 -9.78
C GLY A 21 0.35 -32.15 -10.75
N ASN A 22 -0.20 -33.33 -10.42
CA ASN A 22 -1.28 -33.97 -11.18
C ASN A 22 -2.66 -33.47 -10.68
N LYS A 23 -3.75 -34.11 -11.14
CA LYS A 23 -5.16 -33.78 -10.85
C LYS A 23 -5.48 -33.43 -9.39
N GLU A 24 -4.87 -34.12 -8.43
CA GLU A 24 -5.16 -33.95 -7.00
C GLU A 24 -4.32 -32.87 -6.32
N PHE A 25 -3.41 -32.21 -7.05
CA PHE A 25 -2.58 -31.14 -6.50
C PHE A 25 -3.10 -29.76 -6.93
N TYR A 26 -3.88 -29.13 -6.05
CA TYR A 26 -4.27 -27.73 -6.20
C TYR A 26 -3.42 -26.83 -5.30
N LYS A 27 -2.81 -25.80 -5.89
CA LYS A 27 -2.11 -24.74 -5.17
C LYS A 27 -2.50 -23.39 -5.76
N GLY A 28 -3.01 -22.50 -4.90
CA GLY A 28 -3.36 -21.14 -5.30
C GLY A 28 -2.13 -20.34 -5.73
N THR A 29 -2.33 -19.32 -6.57
CA THR A 29 -1.27 -18.44 -7.10
C THR A 29 -0.69 -17.48 -6.06
N GLY A 30 -1.21 -17.49 -4.83
CA GLY A 30 -0.84 -16.52 -3.81
C GLY A 30 -1.34 -15.11 -4.09
N SER A 31 -2.15 -14.90 -5.13
CA SER A 31 -2.66 -13.60 -5.56
C SER A 31 -3.15 -12.77 -4.36
N MET A 32 -2.66 -11.53 -4.30
CA MET A 32 -3.07 -10.44 -3.39
C MET A 32 -2.52 -10.50 -1.94
N PRO A 33 -1.20 -10.52 -1.70
CA PRO A 33 -0.66 -10.08 -0.42
C PRO A 33 -0.92 -8.57 -0.25
N GLY A 34 -1.53 -8.18 0.88
CA GLY A 34 -1.65 -6.76 1.28
C GLY A 34 -3.02 -6.09 1.13
N LEU A 35 -3.99 -6.71 0.44
CA LEU A 35 -5.30 -6.06 0.16
C LEU A 35 -6.49 -6.64 0.93
N GLY A 36 -6.25 -7.48 1.96
CA GLY A 36 -7.27 -8.14 2.78
C GLY A 36 -7.50 -9.64 2.45
N PRO A 37 -8.57 -10.28 2.97
CA PRO A 37 -8.81 -11.71 2.81
C PRO A 37 -8.74 -12.20 1.34
N LYS A 38 -8.15 -13.37 1.11
CA LYS A 38 -7.99 -13.95 -0.24
C LYS A 38 -9.27 -14.62 -0.76
N ARG A 39 -10.09 -15.16 0.15
CA ARG A 39 -11.35 -15.83 -0.20
C ARG A 39 -12.44 -14.81 -0.50
N GLN A 40 -13.02 -14.86 -1.70
CA GLN A 40 -14.14 -13.99 -2.11
C GLN A 40 -15.50 -14.65 -1.89
N GLY A 41 -15.49 -15.90 -1.44
CA GLY A 41 -16.68 -16.72 -1.33
C GLY A 41 -16.46 -17.95 -0.47
N ARG A 42 -17.30 -18.97 -0.68
CA ARG A 42 -17.22 -20.29 -0.05
C ARG A 42 -17.74 -21.37 -0.99
N HIS A 43 -17.26 -22.60 -0.82
CA HIS A 43 -17.88 -23.76 -1.47
C HIS A 43 -19.19 -24.12 -0.76
N SER A 44 -20.20 -24.52 -1.53
CA SER A 44 -21.44 -25.05 -0.96
C SER A 44 -21.20 -26.43 -0.31
N PRO A 45 -21.65 -26.66 0.92
CA PRO A 45 -21.54 -27.98 1.55
C PRO A 45 -22.54 -29.01 1.00
N GLN A 46 -23.59 -28.57 0.31
CA GLN A 46 -24.76 -29.40 -0.03
C GLN A 46 -24.81 -29.88 -1.49
N SER A 47 -23.93 -29.40 -2.36
CA SER A 47 -23.99 -29.69 -3.81
C SER A 47 -22.62 -30.06 -4.37
N LYS A 48 -22.60 -30.70 -5.54
CA LYS A 48 -21.40 -31.14 -6.28
C LYS A 48 -20.58 -29.96 -6.86
N ALA A 49 -20.29 -28.96 -6.04
CA ALA A 49 -19.29 -27.89 -6.22
C ALA A 49 -19.67 -26.57 -6.94
N PRO A 50 -20.81 -25.90 -6.66
CA PRO A 50 -20.89 -24.46 -6.90
C PRO A 50 -20.07 -23.68 -5.86
N TYR A 51 -19.29 -22.73 -6.35
CA TYR A 51 -18.63 -21.73 -5.52
C TYR A 51 -19.57 -20.53 -5.35
N ILE A 52 -19.94 -20.23 -4.11
CA ILE A 52 -20.84 -19.13 -3.77
C ILE A 52 -20.02 -17.86 -3.56
N LEU A 53 -20.25 -16.88 -4.42
CA LEU A 53 -19.66 -15.55 -4.31
C LEU A 53 -20.33 -14.75 -3.20
N MET A 54 -19.52 -14.08 -2.37
CA MET A 54 -19.99 -13.27 -1.24
C MET A 54 -19.54 -11.83 -1.44
N ARG A 55 -20.48 -10.92 -1.71
CA ARG A 55 -20.19 -9.52 -2.03
C ARG A 55 -19.44 -8.81 -0.91
N GLU A 56 -19.68 -9.18 0.34
CA GLU A 56 -19.04 -8.60 1.53
C GLU A 56 -17.54 -8.96 1.62
N ARG A 57 -17.12 -10.03 0.93
CA ARG A 57 -15.71 -10.45 0.85
C ARG A 57 -15.02 -9.94 -0.41
N MET A 58 -15.78 -9.38 -1.35
CA MET A 58 -15.23 -8.76 -2.54
C MET A 58 -14.69 -7.38 -2.18
N ARG A 59 -13.60 -7.01 -2.85
CA ARG A 59 -13.00 -5.69 -2.68
C ARG A 59 -13.76 -4.70 -3.55
N THR A 60 -14.00 -3.52 -2.99
CA THR A 60 -14.54 -2.37 -3.71
C THR A 60 -13.45 -1.32 -3.79
N PHE A 61 -13.10 -0.89 -5.01
CA PHE A 61 -12.21 0.24 -5.22
C PHE A 61 -13.09 1.49 -5.34
N VAL A 62 -13.00 2.37 -4.34
CA VAL A 62 -13.73 3.64 -4.35
C VAL A 62 -12.95 4.63 -5.20
N VAL A 63 -13.55 5.06 -6.31
CA VAL A 63 -13.02 6.12 -7.15
C VAL A 63 -13.71 7.42 -6.71
N PRO A 64 -12.95 8.44 -6.25
CA PRO A 64 -13.54 9.71 -5.85
C PRO A 64 -14.11 10.46 -7.06
N GLU A 65 -15.12 11.28 -6.82
CA GLU A 65 -15.70 12.19 -7.82
C GLU A 65 -14.77 13.40 -8.05
N GLY A 66 -14.92 14.07 -9.19
CA GLY A 66 -14.17 15.29 -9.54
C GLY A 66 -12.70 15.05 -9.93
N LEU A 67 -12.33 13.81 -10.25
CA LEU A 67 -10.96 13.48 -10.71
C LEU A 67 -10.66 14.04 -12.11
N ASP A 68 -11.71 14.24 -12.93
CA ASP A 68 -11.66 14.82 -14.26
C ASP A 68 -11.43 16.34 -14.26
N SER A 69 -11.95 17.04 -13.25
CA SER A 69 -11.75 18.48 -13.04
C SER A 69 -10.63 18.81 -12.04
N CYS A 70 -9.87 17.82 -11.59
CA CYS A 70 -8.83 18.03 -10.57
C CYS A 70 -7.59 18.72 -11.17
N ASP A 71 -7.21 19.88 -10.62
CA ASP A 71 -6.03 20.62 -11.07
C ASP A 71 -4.71 19.92 -10.70
N LEU A 72 -4.72 19.07 -9.66
CA LEU A 72 -3.51 18.40 -9.15
C LEU A 72 -3.03 17.32 -10.13
N LYS A 73 -1.74 17.40 -10.48
CA LYS A 73 -1.06 16.43 -11.35
C LYS A 73 -0.11 15.55 -10.55
N PRO A 74 0.22 14.34 -11.04
CA PRO A 74 1.19 13.47 -10.37
C PRO A 74 2.61 14.04 -10.25
N TYR A 75 2.93 15.06 -11.03
CA TYR A 75 4.26 15.68 -11.09
C TYR A 75 4.17 17.18 -10.82
N VAL A 76 5.24 17.71 -10.23
CA VAL A 76 5.41 19.14 -9.93
C VAL A 76 6.40 19.76 -10.92
N SER A 77 6.26 21.05 -11.22
CA SER A 77 7.23 21.76 -12.07
C SER A 77 8.61 21.85 -11.39
N LYS A 78 9.67 21.76 -12.20
CA LYS A 78 11.06 21.88 -11.73
C LYS A 78 11.42 23.31 -11.30
N ASP A 79 10.69 24.29 -11.81
CA ASP A 79 10.97 25.71 -11.58
C ASP A 79 10.41 26.20 -10.24
N VAL A 80 9.67 25.35 -9.53
CA VAL A 80 9.12 25.68 -8.20
C VAL A 80 10.24 25.61 -7.17
N THR A 81 10.60 26.77 -6.62
CA THR A 81 11.49 26.85 -5.47
C THR A 81 10.72 26.53 -4.20
N VAL A 82 11.03 25.38 -3.59
CA VAL A 82 10.44 24.97 -2.31
C VAL A 82 11.27 25.60 -1.18
N ASP A 83 10.76 26.65 -0.55
CA ASP A 83 11.37 27.18 0.67
C ASP A 83 11.09 26.21 1.82
N ALA A 84 12.08 25.40 2.22
CA ALA A 84 11.89 24.37 3.25
C ALA A 84 11.35 24.92 4.60
N ALA A 85 11.49 26.23 4.86
CA ALA A 85 10.94 26.89 6.05
C ALA A 85 9.50 27.41 5.87
N ARG A 86 9.03 27.60 4.62
CA ARG A 86 7.70 28.20 4.30
C ARG A 86 6.85 27.40 3.31
N ALA A 87 7.33 26.28 2.81
CA ALA A 87 6.73 25.52 1.71
C ALA A 87 5.30 25.05 1.92
N SER A 88 4.86 24.90 3.17
CA SER A 88 3.55 24.35 3.52
C SER A 88 2.59 25.36 4.13
N ASN A 89 3.03 26.58 4.45
CA ASN A 89 2.31 27.51 5.36
C ASN A 89 1.90 26.88 6.71
N TRP A 90 2.47 25.72 7.08
CA TRP A 90 2.19 25.04 8.34
C TRP A 90 3.28 25.37 9.35
N PRO A 91 2.92 25.53 10.65
CA PRO A 91 3.93 25.74 11.66
C PRO A 91 4.88 24.53 11.75
N PRO A 92 6.19 24.75 11.97
CA PRO A 92 7.10 23.66 12.28
C PRO A 92 6.71 23.03 13.63
N ALA A 93 7.01 21.74 13.79
CA ALA A 93 6.73 21.06 15.05
C ALA A 93 7.47 21.70 16.24
N ASP A 94 6.79 21.91 17.36
CA ASP A 94 7.39 22.50 18.57
C ASP A 94 8.52 21.62 19.14
N SER A 95 8.42 20.31 18.92
CA SER A 95 9.44 19.33 19.31
C SER A 95 10.71 19.40 18.45
N LYS A 96 10.77 20.31 17.47
CA LYS A 96 11.93 20.48 16.59
C LYS A 96 13.01 21.31 17.31
N PRO A 97 14.20 20.74 17.57
CA PRO A 97 15.25 21.42 18.33
C PRO A 97 15.97 22.52 17.53
N ASP A 98 16.04 22.41 16.19
CA ASP A 98 16.65 23.40 15.30
C ASP A 98 15.87 23.47 13.97
N PRO A 99 15.26 24.63 13.62
CA PRO A 99 14.57 24.85 12.35
C PRO A 99 15.41 24.53 11.11
N HIS A 100 16.73 24.70 11.19
CA HIS A 100 17.67 24.58 10.07
C HIS A 100 18.44 23.24 10.04
N SER A 101 18.00 22.25 10.81
CA SER A 101 18.67 20.94 10.84
C SER A 101 18.76 20.33 9.42
N ARG A 102 19.90 19.69 9.10
CA ARG A 102 20.14 19.02 7.82
C ARG A 102 19.13 17.93 7.46
N ARG A 103 18.37 17.42 8.45
CA ARG A 103 17.30 16.44 8.22
C ARG A 103 16.07 17.06 7.54
N GLY A 104 15.97 18.39 7.47
CA GLY A 104 14.97 19.12 6.70
C GLY A 104 13.52 18.85 7.12
N GLY A 105 12.59 19.69 6.65
CA GLY A 105 11.16 19.43 6.79
C GLY A 105 10.49 20.00 8.06
N LEU A 106 9.18 19.75 8.16
CA LEU A 106 8.27 20.32 9.15
C LEU A 106 8.24 19.55 10.48
N TYR A 107 8.64 18.28 10.44
CA TYR A 107 8.40 17.32 11.51
C TYR A 107 9.54 17.28 12.53
N GLY A 108 9.20 16.95 13.78
CA GLY A 108 10.16 16.68 14.84
C GLY A 108 10.90 15.35 14.65
N PRO A 109 11.77 14.96 15.60
CA PRO A 109 12.52 13.70 15.55
C PRO A 109 11.63 12.44 15.46
N ASN A 110 10.38 12.54 15.93
CA ASN A 110 9.39 11.45 15.91
C ASN A 110 8.50 11.44 14.64
N GLY A 111 8.71 12.36 13.69
CA GLY A 111 7.91 12.45 12.47
C GLY A 111 6.55 13.12 12.69
N PHE A 112 5.53 12.67 11.95
CA PHE A 112 4.14 13.12 12.11
C PHE A 112 3.50 12.41 13.31
N ASP A 113 3.73 12.97 14.50
CA ASP A 113 3.23 12.42 15.75
C ASP A 113 1.90 13.06 16.19
N GLY A 114 1.28 12.48 17.22
CA GLY A 114 0.03 12.99 17.77
C GLY A 114 0.16 14.39 18.37
N HIS A 115 1.33 14.73 18.93
CA HIS A 115 1.61 16.06 19.46
C HIS A 115 1.60 17.12 18.36
N TYR A 116 2.28 16.86 17.24
CA TYR A 116 2.27 17.76 16.09
C TYR A 116 0.86 17.88 15.47
N TYR A 117 0.10 16.78 15.43
CA TYR A 117 -1.29 16.84 14.98
C TYR A 117 -2.15 17.77 15.85
N LEU A 118 -2.01 17.70 17.18
CA LEU A 118 -2.72 18.60 18.10
C LEU A 118 -2.29 20.05 17.93
N GLN A 119 -0.98 20.29 17.79
CA GLN A 119 -0.43 21.63 17.52
C GLN A 119 -1.02 22.23 16.24
N LEU A 120 -1.10 21.45 15.15
CA LEU A 120 -1.75 21.88 13.91
C LEU A 120 -3.24 22.17 14.10
N ALA A 121 -3.95 21.32 14.82
CA ALA A 121 -5.37 21.51 15.10
C ALA A 121 -5.64 22.81 15.89
N GLU A 122 -4.78 23.13 16.86
CA GLU A 122 -4.83 24.40 17.60
C GLU A 122 -4.54 25.60 16.69
N ALA A 123 -3.49 25.50 15.86
CA ALA A 123 -3.12 26.55 14.92
C ALA A 123 -4.20 26.86 13.88
N PHE A 124 -4.98 25.86 13.44
CA PHE A 124 -6.11 26.07 12.54
C PHE A 124 -7.38 26.56 13.26
N ARG A 125 -7.48 26.34 14.57
CA ARG A 125 -8.65 26.76 15.37
C ARG A 125 -8.59 28.23 15.75
N THR A 126 -7.39 28.78 15.92
CA THR A 126 -7.21 30.22 16.13
C THR A 126 -7.24 30.93 14.77
N PRO A 127 -8.22 31.80 14.48
CA PRO A 127 -8.15 32.61 13.28
C PRO A 127 -6.91 33.48 13.40
N SER A 128 -5.97 33.33 12.48
CA SER A 128 -4.80 34.21 12.36
C SER A 128 -5.30 35.66 12.35
N THR A 129 -5.14 36.36 13.47
CA THR A 129 -5.29 37.81 13.52
C THR A 129 -4.18 38.37 12.64
N LYS A 130 -4.57 38.80 11.44
CA LYS A 130 -3.73 39.62 10.57
C LYS A 130 -3.44 40.96 11.22
#